data_AF-A0A9P9LDX5-F1
#
_entry.id   AF-A0A9P9LDX5-F1
#
_cell.length_a   1.000
_cell.length_b   1.000
_cell.length_c   1.000
_cell.angle_alpha   90.00
_cell.angle_beta   90.00
_cell.angle_gamma   90.00
#
_symmetry.space_group_name_H-M   'P 1'
#
loop_
_entity.id
_entity.type
_entity.pdbx_description
1 polymer ?
#
loop_
_entity_poly.entity_id
_entity_poly.type
_entity_poly.pdbx_seq_one_letter_code
_entity_poly.pdbx_strand_id
1 'polypeptide(L)'
;MSQEQIWFFIWESTRPSSRSPPYQQGWLTLSEVKKNMSLEKALSSSKAEGKVEDHSFWIHSNSMKAAVQLLSDQSISVTWELYCKSDSVVTIHIRPNQDPSPNTSKATSHHHSLTERRKQSGRRTVSDIFVRPPLSQVTASLDALSLGPVSKLEAENKVTIDLGNGKSETFSKEYLLGWITAEVMTAGKDVSSISVTTVTKNGRPVHISLSHDVWTTSLLRGPWKEDFQNIWNISQGAAYQRNKALGTLRDIPNFEQFSKLFIRDLRCFGRDPRAQKRLNDTNHSFFLGQKYFAPDTVTKILALPMGDVTVKDKLEQLAQRKITREQQNEICAAHDLSPLFEAALGLDWDSVKLEMTGDVVEQILQGNIPKKGFGGQ
;
A
#
# COMPACT_ATOMS: atom_id res chain seq x y z
N MET A 1 19.68 -22.98 -11.59
CA MET A 1 20.27 -21.82 -10.89
C MET A 1 19.34 -20.63 -11.08
N SER A 2 18.75 -20.09 -10.02
CA SER A 2 17.93 -18.88 -10.14
C SER A 2 18.82 -17.73 -10.59
N GLN A 3 18.60 -17.20 -11.80
CA GLN A 3 19.34 -16.03 -12.27
C GLN A 3 19.14 -14.87 -11.30
N GLU A 4 20.23 -14.30 -10.82
CA GLU A 4 20.23 -13.15 -9.91
C GLU A 4 19.45 -11.98 -10.53
N GLN A 5 18.68 -11.26 -9.71
CA GLN A 5 17.94 -10.08 -10.14
C GLN A 5 18.92 -8.95 -10.49
N ILE A 6 18.68 -8.27 -11.62
CA ILE A 6 19.52 -7.19 -12.13
C ILE A 6 18.80 -5.85 -11.94
N TRP A 7 19.52 -4.85 -11.47
CA TRP A 7 19.03 -3.49 -11.27
C TRP A 7 19.69 -2.54 -12.25
N PHE A 8 18.91 -1.82 -13.03
CA PHE A 8 19.38 -0.76 -13.91
C PHE A 8 19.15 0.60 -13.27
N PHE A 9 20.11 1.51 -13.43
CA PHE A 9 20.03 2.90 -12.99
C PHE A 9 20.17 3.77 -14.22
N ILE A 10 19.08 4.43 -14.60
CA ILE A 10 18.97 5.21 -15.81
C ILE A 10 18.87 6.67 -15.44
N TRP A 11 19.80 7.48 -15.90
CA TRP A 11 19.60 8.91 -15.96
C TRP A 11 19.18 9.32 -17.36
N GLU A 12 18.05 10.02 -17.46
CA GLU A 12 17.48 10.47 -18.72
C GLU A 12 16.81 11.84 -18.55
N SER A 13 16.80 12.65 -19.61
CA SER A 13 16.06 13.91 -19.63
C SER A 13 15.12 13.99 -20.82
N THR A 14 13.97 14.64 -20.60
CA THR A 14 13.02 14.99 -21.67
C THR A 14 13.45 16.21 -22.47
N ARG A 15 14.38 17.02 -21.92
CA ARG A 15 14.94 18.22 -22.54
C ARG A 15 16.47 18.14 -22.56
N PRO A 16 17.05 17.31 -23.44
CA PRO A 16 18.49 17.17 -23.52
C PRO A 16 19.15 18.53 -23.81
N SER A 17 20.14 18.91 -22.99
CA SER A 17 20.96 20.08 -23.23
C SER A 17 22.13 19.71 -24.14
N SER A 18 22.73 20.70 -24.83
CA SER A 18 23.95 20.48 -25.61
C SER A 18 25.19 20.19 -24.76
N ARG A 19 25.11 20.34 -23.43
CA ARG A 19 26.23 20.22 -22.48
C ARG A 19 26.25 18.90 -21.71
N SER A 20 25.20 18.07 -21.81
CA SER A 20 25.11 16.79 -21.10
C SER A 20 24.71 15.68 -22.07
N PRO A 21 25.26 14.46 -21.93
CA PRO A 21 24.81 13.34 -22.75
C PRO A 21 23.30 13.15 -22.55
N PRO A 22 22.52 12.82 -23.59
CA PRO A 22 21.06 12.71 -23.50
C PRO A 22 20.59 11.59 -22.56
N TYR A 23 21.49 10.70 -22.16
CA TYR A 23 21.22 9.53 -21.35
C TYR A 23 22.51 8.93 -20.79
N GLN A 24 22.43 8.40 -19.57
CA GLN A 24 23.47 7.59 -18.96
C GLN A 24 22.83 6.38 -18.26
N GLN A 25 23.59 5.28 -18.18
CA GLN A 25 23.16 4.09 -17.47
C GLN A 25 24.30 3.41 -16.72
N GLY A 26 23.90 2.74 -15.64
CA GLY A 26 24.66 1.68 -15.01
C GLY A 26 23.74 0.57 -14.54
N TRP A 27 24.35 -0.48 -13.99
CA TRP A 27 23.61 -1.61 -13.44
C TRP A 27 24.37 -2.22 -12.28
N LEU A 28 23.63 -2.89 -11.40
CA LEU A 28 24.14 -3.66 -10.28
C LEU A 28 23.36 -4.97 -10.15
N THR A 29 23.98 -5.96 -9.52
CA THR A 29 23.32 -7.20 -9.11
C THR A 29 22.58 -7.01 -7.78
N LEU A 30 21.59 -7.86 -7.49
CA LEU A 30 20.87 -7.80 -6.21
C LEU A 30 21.79 -7.92 -4.99
N SER A 31 22.84 -8.74 -5.06
CA SER A 31 23.81 -8.87 -3.98
C SER A 31 24.57 -7.56 -3.70
N GLU A 32 24.83 -6.75 -4.73
CA GLU A 32 25.42 -5.42 -4.58
C GLU A 32 24.41 -4.41 -4.02
N VAL A 33 23.16 -4.45 -4.52
CA VAL A 33 22.08 -3.58 -4.05
C VAL A 33 21.79 -3.79 -2.55
N LYS A 34 21.80 -5.05 -2.09
CA LYS A 34 21.51 -5.37 -0.69
C LYS A 34 22.52 -4.82 0.34
N LYS A 35 23.72 -4.42 -0.09
CA LYS A 35 24.79 -3.99 0.83
C LYS A 35 24.55 -2.60 1.41
N ASN A 36 24.14 -1.63 0.59
CA ASN A 36 23.88 -0.25 1.01
C ASN A 36 23.25 0.59 -0.12
N MET A 37 22.03 0.25 -0.56
CA MET A 37 21.36 1.05 -1.60
C MET A 37 20.74 2.32 -1.01
N SER A 38 21.06 3.45 -1.62
CA SER A 38 20.53 4.79 -1.31
C SER A 38 20.25 5.55 -2.61
N LEU A 39 19.55 6.68 -2.53
CA LEU A 39 19.35 7.57 -3.69
C LEU A 39 20.69 8.10 -4.22
N GLU A 40 21.62 8.42 -3.31
CA GLU A 40 22.99 8.82 -3.64
C GLU A 40 23.73 7.70 -4.40
N LYS A 41 23.58 6.45 -3.95
CA LYS A 41 24.17 5.30 -4.64
C LYS A 41 23.52 5.06 -5.99
N ALA A 42 22.20 5.26 -6.11
CA ALA A 42 21.49 5.16 -7.38
C ALA A 42 21.98 6.20 -8.39
N LEU A 43 22.15 7.46 -7.95
CA LEU A 43 22.65 8.57 -8.78
C LEU A 43 24.08 8.33 -9.27
N SER A 44 24.99 7.95 -8.35
CA SER A 44 26.37 7.62 -8.72
C SER A 44 26.44 6.39 -9.63
N SER A 45 25.56 5.40 -9.46
CA SER A 45 25.51 4.20 -10.30
C SER A 45 24.99 4.49 -11.71
N SER A 46 24.09 5.47 -11.89
CA SER A 46 23.68 5.93 -13.22
C SER A 46 24.74 6.80 -13.91
N LYS A 47 25.80 7.20 -13.19
CA LYS A 47 26.86 8.14 -13.61
C LYS A 47 26.38 9.58 -13.82
N ALA A 48 25.24 9.91 -13.23
CA ALA A 48 24.68 11.25 -13.29
C ALA A 48 25.50 12.22 -12.42
N GLU A 49 25.60 13.46 -12.89
CA GLU A 49 26.22 14.55 -12.13
C GLU A 49 25.17 15.28 -11.27
N GLY A 50 25.63 16.03 -10.27
CA GLY A 50 24.77 16.80 -9.37
C GLY A 50 24.48 16.07 -8.06
N LYS A 51 23.50 16.57 -7.32
CA LYS A 51 23.09 16.00 -6.03
C LYS A 51 21.72 15.34 -6.10
N VAL A 52 21.37 14.57 -5.08
CA VAL A 52 20.05 13.91 -4.99
C VAL A 52 18.92 14.93 -5.07
N GLU A 53 19.04 16.11 -4.44
CA GLU A 53 18.00 17.16 -4.49
C GLU A 53 17.73 17.75 -5.89
N ASP A 54 18.68 17.63 -6.81
CA ASP A 54 18.54 18.11 -8.19
C ASP A 54 17.71 17.15 -9.05
N HIS A 55 17.39 15.97 -8.52
CA HIS A 55 16.84 14.84 -9.24
C HIS A 55 15.58 14.31 -8.59
N SER A 56 14.73 13.72 -9.42
CA SER A 56 13.65 12.85 -8.99
C SER A 56 13.96 11.41 -9.41
N PHE A 57 13.55 10.46 -8.57
CA PHE A 57 13.87 9.04 -8.70
C PHE A 57 12.58 8.23 -8.79
N TRP A 58 12.53 7.23 -9.66
CA TRP A 58 11.39 6.34 -9.80
C TRP A 58 11.80 4.90 -10.00
N ILE A 59 11.20 3.97 -9.28
CA ILE A 59 11.44 2.54 -9.44
C ILE A 59 10.35 1.88 -10.28
N HIS A 60 10.74 0.97 -11.17
CA HIS A 60 9.86 0.21 -12.04
C HIS A 60 10.36 -1.22 -12.23
N SER A 61 9.43 -2.15 -12.45
CA SER A 61 9.71 -3.55 -12.77
C SER A 61 8.58 -4.14 -13.64
N ASN A 62 8.71 -5.40 -14.07
CA ASN A 62 7.73 -6.06 -14.94
C ASN A 62 6.34 -6.21 -14.31
N SER A 63 6.28 -6.48 -13.00
CA SER A 63 5.02 -6.63 -12.28
C SER A 63 4.34 -5.27 -12.02
N MET A 64 5.04 -4.16 -12.24
CA MET A 64 4.52 -2.82 -12.03
C MET A 64 3.93 -2.22 -13.31
N LYS A 65 2.71 -1.67 -13.22
CA LYS A 65 2.06 -0.96 -14.33
C LYS A 65 2.49 0.49 -14.46
N ALA A 66 3.19 1.03 -13.47
CA ALA A 66 3.72 2.39 -13.42
C ALA A 66 5.01 2.42 -12.62
N ALA A 67 5.87 3.38 -12.91
CA ALA A 67 7.01 3.68 -12.05
C ALA A 67 6.53 4.41 -10.77
N VAL A 68 7.06 4.05 -9.62
CA VAL A 68 6.71 4.69 -8.33
C VAL A 68 7.83 5.64 -7.93
N GLN A 69 7.49 6.87 -7.53
CA GLN A 69 8.50 7.83 -7.11
C GLN A 69 9.13 7.44 -5.77
N LEU A 70 10.45 7.51 -5.71
CA LEU A 70 11.25 7.29 -4.52
C LEU A 70 11.58 8.64 -3.87
N LEU A 71 11.20 8.82 -2.61
CA LEU A 71 11.45 10.06 -1.86
C LEU A 71 12.58 9.94 -0.83
N SER A 72 12.96 8.72 -0.48
CA SER A 72 13.99 8.45 0.52
C SER A 72 14.69 7.13 0.24
N ASP A 73 15.84 6.92 0.87
CA ASP A 73 16.55 5.63 0.79
C ASP A 73 15.66 4.46 1.22
N GLN A 74 14.86 4.67 2.28
CA GLN A 74 13.92 3.67 2.77
C GLN A 74 12.86 3.30 1.71
N SER A 75 12.41 4.26 0.91
CA SER A 75 11.40 4.02 -0.14
C SER A 75 11.88 3.02 -1.21
N ILE A 76 13.20 2.91 -1.44
CA ILE A 76 13.78 1.92 -2.36
C ILE A 76 13.50 0.51 -1.85
N SER A 77 13.84 0.26 -0.59
CA SER A 77 13.70 -1.07 0.03
C SER A 77 12.24 -1.48 0.17
N VAL A 78 11.39 -0.54 0.58
CA VAL A 78 9.93 -0.75 0.71
C VAL A 78 9.33 -1.12 -0.64
N THR A 79 9.57 -0.30 -1.67
CA THR A 79 8.96 -0.52 -2.98
C THR A 79 9.47 -1.80 -3.63
N TRP A 80 10.76 -2.13 -3.43
CA TRP A 80 11.30 -3.39 -3.91
C TRP A 80 10.64 -4.60 -3.25
N GLU A 81 10.53 -4.60 -1.92
CA GLU A 81 9.98 -5.75 -1.20
C GLU A 81 8.51 -5.99 -1.56
N LEU A 82 7.75 -4.92 -1.76
CA LEU A 82 6.32 -5.00 -2.06
C LEU A 82 6.04 -5.36 -3.53
N TYR A 83 6.84 -4.87 -4.49
CA TYR A 83 6.47 -4.94 -5.91
C TYR A 83 7.48 -5.62 -6.81
N CYS A 84 8.76 -5.54 -6.47
CA CYS A 84 9.84 -5.92 -7.38
C CYS A 84 10.52 -7.22 -7.00
N LYS A 85 10.31 -7.76 -5.79
CA LYS A 85 11.07 -8.88 -5.22
C LYS A 85 11.05 -10.15 -6.08
N SER A 86 9.91 -10.45 -6.71
CA SER A 86 9.72 -11.59 -7.61
C SER A 86 10.17 -11.31 -9.05
N ASP A 87 10.37 -10.05 -9.40
CA ASP A 87 10.76 -9.67 -10.74
C ASP A 87 12.24 -9.89 -10.95
N SER A 88 12.61 -10.12 -12.20
CA SER A 88 14.00 -10.44 -12.51
C SER A 88 14.85 -9.25 -12.91
N VAL A 89 14.19 -8.15 -13.28
CA VAL A 89 14.81 -6.89 -13.66
C VAL A 89 14.05 -5.78 -12.95
N VAL A 90 14.81 -4.91 -12.31
CA VAL A 90 14.33 -3.69 -11.66
C VAL A 90 15.04 -2.51 -12.31
N THR A 91 14.35 -1.40 -12.46
CA THR A 91 14.91 -0.19 -13.07
C THR A 91 14.58 1.02 -12.21
N ILE A 92 15.61 1.76 -11.83
CA ILE A 92 15.47 3.10 -11.25
C ILE A 92 15.70 4.12 -12.37
N HIS A 93 14.66 4.88 -12.68
CA HIS A 93 14.69 6.04 -13.55
C HIS A 93 15.03 7.27 -12.71
N ILE A 94 15.95 8.08 -13.21
CA ILE A 94 16.45 9.29 -12.58
C ILE A 94 16.31 10.39 -13.62
N ARG A 95 15.61 11.46 -13.26
CA ARG A 95 15.41 12.62 -14.13
C ARG A 95 15.69 13.89 -13.34
N PRO A 96 16.04 15.01 -14.00
CA PRO A 96 16.04 16.31 -13.36
C PRO A 96 14.73 16.58 -12.62
N ASN A 97 14.75 17.28 -11.49
CA ASN A 97 13.56 17.48 -10.67
C ASN A 97 12.43 18.24 -11.40
N GLN A 98 12.77 19.09 -12.38
CA GLN A 98 11.81 19.81 -13.21
C GLN A 98 11.24 18.97 -14.37
N ASP A 99 11.83 17.81 -14.66
CA ASP A 99 11.36 16.96 -15.75
C ASP A 99 10.11 16.18 -15.33
N PRO A 100 9.17 15.98 -16.26
CA PRO A 100 7.96 15.23 -15.96
C PRO A 100 8.27 13.77 -15.61
N SER A 101 7.38 13.17 -14.82
CA SER A 101 7.43 11.77 -14.43
C SER A 101 7.59 10.83 -15.64
N PRO A 102 8.33 9.70 -15.50
CA PRO A 102 8.35 8.63 -16.50
C PRO A 102 6.96 8.08 -16.84
N ASN A 103 5.99 8.20 -15.93
CA ASN A 103 4.61 7.76 -16.18
C ASN A 103 3.83 8.68 -17.14
N THR A 104 4.25 9.93 -17.29
CA THR A 104 3.54 10.95 -18.09
C THR A 104 4.27 11.33 -19.36
N SER A 105 5.59 11.09 -19.44
CA SER A 105 6.38 11.40 -20.62
C SER A 105 7.54 10.41 -20.82
N LYS A 106 7.79 10.02 -22.07
CA LYS A 106 8.96 9.22 -22.45
C LYS A 106 10.14 10.16 -22.72
N ALA A 107 11.31 9.80 -22.22
CA ALA A 107 12.55 10.46 -22.63
C ALA A 107 12.88 10.12 -24.08
N THR A 108 13.65 10.97 -24.75
CA THR A 108 14.08 10.75 -26.14
C THR A 108 14.96 9.49 -26.30
N SER A 109 15.68 9.12 -25.24
CA SER A 109 16.56 7.94 -25.16
C SER A 109 15.84 6.62 -24.87
N HIS A 110 14.51 6.65 -24.66
CA HIS A 110 13.74 5.52 -24.15
C HIS A 110 13.92 4.21 -24.93
N HIS A 111 13.83 4.26 -26.27
CA HIS A 111 13.99 3.07 -27.10
C HIS A 111 15.41 2.49 -27.08
N HIS A 112 16.42 3.37 -27.05
CA HIS A 112 17.82 2.96 -26.94
C HIS A 112 18.08 2.29 -25.59
N SER A 113 17.64 2.93 -24.50
CA SER A 113 17.71 2.40 -23.13
C SER A 113 17.08 1.01 -23.00
N LEU A 114 15.87 0.82 -23.53
CA LEU A 114 15.18 -0.48 -23.49
C LEU A 114 15.96 -1.57 -24.24
N THR A 115 16.57 -1.22 -25.37
CA THR A 115 17.35 -2.18 -26.18
C THR A 115 18.60 -2.62 -25.44
N GLU A 116 19.34 -1.68 -24.85
CA GLU A 116 20.54 -1.97 -24.07
C GLU A 116 20.22 -2.81 -22.82
N ARG A 117 19.15 -2.50 -22.08
CA ARG A 117 18.73 -3.31 -20.93
C ARG A 117 18.39 -4.75 -21.32
N ARG A 118 17.71 -4.97 -22.45
CA ARG A 118 17.41 -6.32 -22.97
C ARG A 118 18.69 -7.09 -23.32
N LYS A 119 19.63 -6.41 -23.97
CA LYS A 119 20.94 -6.98 -24.32
C LYS A 119 21.73 -7.37 -23.07
N GLN A 120 21.82 -6.46 -22.10
CA GLN A 120 22.64 -6.63 -20.89
C GLN A 120 22.04 -7.64 -19.91
N SER A 121 20.72 -7.66 -19.73
CA SER A 121 20.06 -8.65 -18.87
C SER A 121 20.00 -10.04 -19.50
N GLY A 122 20.20 -10.17 -20.82
CA GLY A 122 19.94 -11.40 -21.57
C GLY A 122 18.46 -11.79 -21.62
N ARG A 123 17.54 -10.89 -21.21
CA ARG A 123 16.10 -11.17 -21.10
C ARG A 123 15.33 -10.42 -22.17
N ARG A 124 14.44 -11.12 -22.87
CA ARG A 124 13.51 -10.50 -23.83
C ARG A 124 12.42 -9.68 -23.13
N THR A 125 12.02 -10.10 -21.92
CA THR A 125 10.98 -9.48 -21.10
C THR A 125 11.56 -8.47 -20.11
N VAL A 126 12.14 -7.38 -20.63
CA VAL A 126 12.44 -6.18 -19.84
C VAL A 126 11.28 -5.20 -20.01
N SER A 127 10.77 -4.68 -18.90
CA SER A 127 9.62 -3.79 -18.87
C SER A 127 9.89 -2.48 -19.62
N ASP A 128 8.88 -2.10 -20.39
CA ASP A 128 8.74 -0.78 -20.98
C ASP A 128 7.86 0.07 -20.03
N ILE A 129 8.27 1.32 -19.76
CA ILE A 129 7.38 2.28 -19.10
C ILE A 129 6.31 2.71 -20.10
N PHE A 130 5.10 2.22 -19.88
CA PHE A 130 3.94 2.63 -20.64
C PHE A 130 3.40 3.97 -20.15
N VAL A 131 3.68 5.04 -20.91
CA VAL A 131 3.00 6.32 -20.77
C VAL A 131 1.55 6.13 -21.22
N ARG A 132 0.62 6.22 -20.28
CA ARG A 132 -0.81 6.12 -20.58
C ARG A 132 -1.29 7.47 -21.13
N PRO A 133 -2.14 7.46 -22.17
CA PRO A 133 -2.79 8.69 -22.61
C PRO A 133 -3.64 9.29 -21.48
N PRO A 134 -3.89 10.62 -21.49
CA PRO A 134 -4.79 11.25 -20.54
C PRO A 134 -6.16 10.57 -20.57
N LEU A 135 -6.73 10.32 -19.39
CA LEU A 135 -8.08 9.78 -19.29
C LEU A 135 -9.10 10.87 -19.62
N SER A 136 -10.23 10.47 -20.20
CA SER A 136 -11.33 11.39 -20.48
C SER A 136 -11.92 11.94 -19.17
N GLN A 137 -11.98 13.26 -19.04
CA GLN A 137 -12.62 13.91 -17.90
C GLN A 137 -14.15 14.04 -18.05
N VAL A 138 -14.73 13.52 -19.14
CA VAL A 138 -16.17 13.56 -19.38
C VAL A 138 -16.88 12.62 -18.40
N THR A 139 -17.71 13.18 -17.52
CA THR A 139 -18.52 12.41 -16.58
C THR A 139 -19.91 13.02 -16.44
N ALA A 140 -20.91 12.16 -16.20
CA ALA A 140 -22.26 12.56 -15.81
C ALA A 140 -22.50 12.42 -14.31
N SER A 141 -21.48 12.05 -13.54
CA SER A 141 -21.59 11.80 -12.11
C SER A 141 -21.67 13.09 -11.29
N LEU A 142 -22.29 12.95 -10.13
CA LEU A 142 -22.40 13.98 -9.11
C LEU A 142 -21.25 13.82 -8.11
N ASP A 143 -20.75 14.94 -7.65
CA ASP A 143 -19.73 15.01 -6.61
C ASP A 143 -20.34 14.53 -5.29
N ALA A 144 -19.66 13.62 -4.59
CA ALA A 144 -20.23 12.99 -3.40
C ALA A 144 -20.32 13.94 -2.19
N LEU A 145 -19.57 15.06 -2.19
CA LEU A 145 -19.63 16.07 -1.13
C LEU A 145 -20.76 17.08 -1.37
N SER A 146 -20.81 17.65 -2.57
CA SER A 146 -21.73 18.75 -2.91
C SER A 146 -23.03 18.29 -3.58
N LEU A 147 -23.08 17.04 -4.06
CA LEU A 147 -24.12 16.52 -4.96
C LEU A 147 -24.29 17.32 -6.26
N GLY A 148 -23.36 18.23 -6.56
CA GLY A 148 -23.32 18.99 -7.80
C GLY A 148 -22.67 18.19 -8.95
N PRO A 149 -22.91 18.55 -10.22
CA PRO A 149 -22.29 17.85 -11.35
C PRO A 149 -20.76 18.02 -11.35
N VAL A 150 -20.01 16.92 -11.34
CA VAL A 150 -18.54 16.94 -11.43
C VAL A 150 -18.07 17.61 -12.72
N SER A 151 -18.86 17.52 -13.79
CA SER A 151 -18.56 18.16 -15.08
C SER A 151 -18.40 19.70 -14.99
N LYS A 152 -19.00 20.35 -13.99
CA LYS A 152 -18.91 21.79 -13.77
C LYS A 152 -17.67 22.24 -12.99
N LEU A 153 -16.88 21.31 -12.44
CA LEU A 153 -15.66 21.65 -11.74
C LEU A 153 -14.58 22.13 -12.72
N GLU A 154 -13.67 22.97 -12.24
CA GLU A 154 -12.46 23.32 -13.00
C GLU A 154 -11.57 22.09 -13.24
N ALA A 155 -10.82 22.10 -14.34
CA ALA A 155 -10.01 20.95 -14.75
C ALA A 155 -8.98 20.54 -13.67
N GLU A 156 -8.42 21.51 -12.94
CA GLU A 156 -7.48 21.30 -11.83
C GLU A 156 -8.10 20.64 -10.59
N ASN A 157 -9.43 20.57 -10.52
CA ASN A 157 -10.17 19.96 -9.42
C ASN A 157 -10.80 18.60 -9.81
N LYS A 158 -10.56 18.11 -11.03
CA LYS A 158 -11.14 16.87 -11.57
C LYS A 158 -10.12 15.74 -11.62
N VAL A 159 -10.23 14.76 -10.73
CA VAL A 159 -9.39 13.57 -10.74
C VAL A 159 -10.11 12.43 -11.45
N THR A 160 -9.58 11.98 -12.58
CA THR A 160 -10.11 10.81 -13.31
C THR A 160 -9.31 9.56 -12.99
N ILE A 161 -10.00 8.49 -12.61
CA ILE A 161 -9.43 7.18 -12.37
C ILE A 161 -9.81 6.19 -13.46
N ASP A 162 -8.86 5.34 -13.83
CA ASP A 162 -9.01 4.24 -14.78
C ASP A 162 -9.44 3.00 -14.01
N LEU A 163 -10.61 2.47 -14.34
CA LEU A 163 -11.17 1.25 -13.74
C LEU A 163 -10.86 0.01 -14.59
N GLY A 164 -10.08 0.16 -15.66
CA GLY A 164 -9.80 -0.86 -16.64
C GLY A 164 -10.94 -1.06 -17.64
N ASN A 165 -10.66 -1.82 -18.70
CA ASN A 165 -11.62 -2.16 -19.76
C ASN A 165 -12.29 -0.93 -20.42
N GLY A 166 -11.55 0.18 -20.51
CA GLY A 166 -12.05 1.43 -21.08
C GLY A 166 -13.06 2.17 -20.20
N LYS A 167 -13.25 1.74 -18.95
CA LYS A 167 -14.08 2.44 -17.97
C LYS A 167 -13.23 3.41 -17.17
N SER A 168 -13.72 4.62 -17.00
CA SER A 168 -13.10 5.63 -16.15
C SER A 168 -14.19 6.34 -15.35
N GLU A 169 -13.81 6.85 -14.20
CA GLU A 169 -14.69 7.65 -13.35
C GLU A 169 -13.96 8.92 -12.91
N THR A 170 -14.67 10.04 -12.84
CA THR A 170 -14.09 11.33 -12.45
C THR A 170 -14.71 11.83 -11.15
N PHE A 171 -13.87 12.27 -10.23
CA PHE A 171 -14.21 12.75 -8.91
C PHE A 171 -13.70 14.17 -8.71
N SER A 172 -14.22 14.87 -7.69
CA SER A 172 -13.53 16.05 -7.19
C SER A 172 -12.25 15.64 -6.46
N LYS A 173 -11.21 16.44 -6.64
CA LYS A 173 -9.92 16.29 -5.95
C LYS A 173 -10.11 16.33 -4.43
N GLU A 174 -10.91 17.28 -3.95
CA GLU A 174 -11.20 17.47 -2.53
C GLU A 174 -11.85 16.24 -1.90
N TYR A 175 -12.86 15.66 -2.55
CA TYR A 175 -13.51 14.44 -2.07
C TYR A 175 -12.52 13.28 -1.95
N LEU A 176 -11.75 13.00 -3.00
CA LEU A 176 -10.80 11.89 -2.98
C LEU A 176 -9.73 12.09 -1.90
N LEU A 177 -9.12 13.27 -1.82
CA LEU A 177 -8.09 13.55 -0.82
C LEU A 177 -8.65 13.44 0.60
N GLY A 178 -9.81 14.04 0.88
CA GLY A 178 -10.43 14.00 2.20
C GLY A 178 -10.78 12.57 2.61
N TRP A 179 -11.43 11.81 1.73
CA TRP A 179 -11.85 10.44 2.01
C TRP A 179 -10.67 9.49 2.20
N ILE A 180 -9.70 9.51 1.27
CA ILE A 180 -8.52 8.66 1.34
C ILE A 180 -7.69 9.00 2.58
N THR A 181 -7.48 10.29 2.87
CA THR A 181 -6.72 10.70 4.05
C THR A 181 -7.40 10.22 5.33
N ALA A 182 -8.73 10.31 5.42
CA ALA A 182 -9.46 9.76 6.57
C ALA A 182 -9.26 8.23 6.68
N GLU A 183 -9.39 7.48 5.60
CA GLU A 183 -9.25 6.03 5.63
C GLU A 183 -7.82 5.57 5.96
N VAL A 184 -6.79 6.23 5.42
CA VAL A 184 -5.38 5.90 5.70
C VAL A 184 -4.96 6.42 7.07
N MET A 185 -5.08 7.73 7.30
CA MET A 185 -4.52 8.36 8.49
C MET A 185 -5.39 8.15 9.72
N THR A 186 -6.72 8.10 9.57
CA THR A 186 -7.62 7.90 10.71
C THR A 186 -7.94 6.43 10.94
N ALA A 187 -8.33 5.68 9.90
CA ALA A 187 -8.70 4.27 10.06
C ALA A 187 -7.51 3.29 9.92
N GLY A 188 -6.33 3.75 9.50
CA GLY A 188 -5.14 2.90 9.38
C GLY A 188 -5.24 1.88 8.25
N LYS A 189 -6.15 2.09 7.29
CA LYS A 189 -6.35 1.17 6.17
C LYS A 189 -5.19 1.24 5.19
N ASP A 190 -4.94 0.11 4.55
CA ASP A 190 -4.05 0.08 3.40
C ASP A 190 -4.69 0.83 2.23
N VAL A 191 -3.91 1.63 1.51
CA VAL A 191 -4.36 2.41 0.35
C VAL A 191 -5.10 1.58 -0.70
N SER A 192 -4.72 0.31 -0.88
CA SER A 192 -5.36 -0.59 -1.86
C SER A 192 -6.70 -1.18 -1.38
N SER A 193 -7.04 -1.02 -0.11
CA SER A 193 -8.28 -1.51 0.51
C SER A 193 -9.38 -0.45 0.60
N ILE A 194 -9.11 0.77 0.14
CA ILE A 194 -10.03 1.89 0.22
C ILE A 194 -11.11 1.75 -0.85
N SER A 195 -12.36 2.00 -0.47
CA SER A 195 -13.47 2.18 -1.40
C SER A 195 -13.99 3.60 -1.34
N VAL A 196 -14.16 4.24 -2.50
CA VAL A 196 -14.76 5.56 -2.65
C VAL A 196 -16.13 5.43 -3.28
N THR A 197 -16.98 6.44 -3.10
CA THR A 197 -18.34 6.46 -3.63
C THR A 197 -18.45 7.53 -4.71
N THR A 198 -18.94 7.14 -5.89
CA THR A 198 -19.45 8.07 -6.90
C THR A 198 -20.97 8.04 -6.89
N VAL A 199 -21.61 9.16 -7.20
CA VAL A 199 -23.07 9.26 -7.31
C VAL A 199 -23.44 9.41 -8.77
N THR A 200 -24.20 8.47 -9.30
CA THR A 200 -24.67 8.55 -10.70
C THR A 200 -25.60 9.75 -10.90
N LYS A 201 -25.81 10.17 -12.16
CA LYS A 201 -26.79 11.22 -12.52
C LYS A 201 -28.20 11.02 -11.95
N ASN A 202 -28.57 9.79 -11.62
CA ASN A 202 -29.86 9.43 -11.05
C ASN A 202 -29.85 9.37 -9.51
N GLY A 203 -28.79 9.86 -8.87
CA GLY A 203 -28.64 9.86 -7.41
C GLY A 203 -28.28 8.51 -6.80
N ARG A 204 -27.97 7.48 -7.60
CA ARG A 204 -27.59 6.16 -7.07
C ARG A 204 -26.11 6.12 -6.70
N PRO A 205 -25.74 5.70 -5.48
CA PRO A 205 -24.35 5.53 -5.09
C PRO A 205 -23.74 4.29 -5.75
N VAL A 206 -22.49 4.39 -6.17
CA VAL A 206 -21.68 3.30 -6.70
C VAL A 206 -20.34 3.31 -5.96
N HIS A 207 -19.98 2.17 -5.39
CA HIS A 207 -18.70 2.01 -4.70
C HIS A 207 -17.63 1.53 -5.65
N ILE A 208 -16.46 2.18 -5.59
CA ILE A 208 -15.30 1.89 -6.41
C ILE A 208 -14.12 1.62 -5.50
N SER A 209 -13.51 0.45 -5.67
CA SER A 209 -12.28 0.08 -4.95
C SER A 209 -11.07 0.76 -5.59
N LEU A 210 -10.31 1.47 -4.77
CA LEU A 210 -9.02 2.05 -5.13
C LEU A 210 -7.92 1.00 -5.02
N SER A 211 -7.98 -0.01 -5.89
CA SER A 211 -6.96 -1.06 -5.92
C SER A 211 -5.56 -0.49 -6.19
N HIS A 212 -4.52 -1.29 -5.92
CA HIS A 212 -3.14 -0.95 -6.26
C HIS A 212 -2.98 -0.54 -7.73
N ASP A 213 -3.77 -1.14 -8.62
CA ASP A 213 -3.81 -0.79 -10.04
C ASP A 213 -4.25 0.67 -10.21
N VAL A 214 -5.42 1.04 -9.67
CA VAL A 214 -5.98 2.39 -9.75
C VAL A 214 -4.99 3.44 -9.23
N TRP A 215 -4.31 3.14 -8.12
CA TRP A 215 -3.27 4.03 -7.59
C TRP A 215 -2.15 4.26 -8.58
N THR A 216 -1.54 3.19 -9.06
CA THR A 216 -0.38 3.29 -9.96
C THR A 216 -0.75 3.82 -11.35
N THR A 217 -1.96 3.56 -11.84
CA THR A 217 -2.39 3.96 -13.19
C THR A 217 -3.04 5.33 -13.25
N SER A 218 -3.52 5.86 -12.12
CA SER A 218 -4.29 7.10 -12.10
C SER A 218 -3.86 8.07 -11.02
N LEU A 219 -3.87 7.68 -9.74
CA LEU A 219 -3.66 8.62 -8.63
C LEU A 219 -2.19 9.07 -8.48
N LEU A 220 -1.24 8.18 -8.77
CA LEU A 220 0.20 8.48 -8.75
C LEU A 220 0.71 9.04 -10.10
N ARG A 221 -0.21 9.63 -10.88
CA ARG A 221 0.06 10.23 -12.19
C ARG A 221 -0.70 11.55 -12.34
N GLY A 222 -0.25 12.36 -13.29
CA GLY A 222 -0.90 13.63 -13.62
C GLY A 222 -0.62 14.76 -12.61
N PRO A 223 -1.37 15.86 -12.70
CA PRO A 223 -1.06 17.10 -11.98
C PRO A 223 -1.27 17.04 -10.46
N TRP A 224 -2.10 16.12 -9.96
CA TRP A 224 -2.40 15.91 -8.54
C TRP A 224 -1.52 14.84 -7.88
N LYS A 225 -0.53 14.32 -8.61
CA LYS A 225 0.33 13.23 -8.13
C LYS A 225 0.95 13.56 -6.77
N GLU A 226 1.45 14.77 -6.57
CA GLU A 226 2.16 15.15 -5.34
C GLU A 226 1.27 14.97 -4.10
N ASP A 227 0.01 15.38 -4.18
CA ASP A 227 -0.96 15.25 -3.09
C ASP A 227 -1.22 13.79 -2.71
N PHE A 228 -1.41 12.92 -3.71
CA PHE A 228 -1.67 11.49 -3.50
C PHE A 228 -0.40 10.71 -3.14
N GLN A 229 0.76 11.12 -3.65
CA GLN A 229 2.04 10.44 -3.43
C GLN A 229 2.46 10.49 -1.96
N ASN A 230 2.18 11.59 -1.26
CA ASN A 230 2.46 11.70 0.18
C ASN A 230 1.67 10.67 1.00
N ILE A 231 0.37 10.55 0.73
CA ILE A 231 -0.51 9.57 1.37
C ILE A 231 -0.03 8.15 1.07
N TRP A 232 0.29 7.87 -0.20
CA TRP A 232 0.83 6.60 -0.64
C TRP A 232 2.08 6.23 0.16
N ASN A 233 3.05 7.13 0.24
CA ASN A 233 4.33 6.87 0.90
C ASN A 233 4.18 6.61 2.40
N ILE A 234 3.31 7.35 3.09
CA ILE A 234 3.00 7.11 4.50
C ILE A 234 2.40 5.70 4.65
N SER A 235 1.42 5.35 3.81
CA SER A 235 0.78 4.03 3.86
C SER A 235 1.77 2.90 3.60
N GLN A 236 2.62 3.01 2.57
CA GLN A 236 3.63 2.01 2.23
C GLN A 236 4.70 1.88 3.32
N GLY A 237 5.16 3.01 3.87
CA GLY A 237 6.11 3.03 4.98
C GLY A 237 5.56 2.35 6.22
N ALA A 238 4.32 2.69 6.59
CA ALA A 238 3.62 2.04 7.70
C ALA A 238 3.41 0.54 7.46
N ALA A 239 2.97 0.15 6.26
CA ALA A 239 2.78 -1.25 5.89
C ALA A 239 4.09 -2.05 5.98
N TYR A 240 5.20 -1.50 5.52
CA TYR A 240 6.52 -2.13 5.64
C TYR A 240 6.95 -2.29 7.11
N GLN A 241 6.87 -1.23 7.91
CA GLN A 241 7.24 -1.31 9.33
C GLN A 241 6.34 -2.29 10.09
N ARG A 242 5.05 -2.31 9.76
CA ARG A 242 4.08 -3.27 10.30
C ARG A 242 4.45 -4.69 9.91
N ASN A 243 4.74 -4.96 8.64
CA ASN A 243 5.15 -6.29 8.18
C ASN A 243 6.44 -6.76 8.85
N LYS A 244 7.41 -5.86 9.04
CA LYS A 244 8.65 -6.15 9.77
C LYS A 244 8.37 -6.50 11.24
N ALA A 245 7.55 -5.71 11.92
CA ALA A 245 7.16 -5.96 13.31
C ALA A 245 6.33 -7.25 13.45
N LEU A 246 5.37 -7.48 12.55
CA LEU A 246 4.58 -8.71 12.48
C LEU A 246 5.46 -9.94 12.22
N GLY A 247 6.55 -9.80 11.46
CA GLY A 247 7.54 -10.87 11.31
C GLY A 247 8.02 -11.41 12.66
N THR A 248 8.39 -10.51 13.57
CA THR A 248 8.86 -10.89 14.93
C THR A 248 7.75 -11.48 15.80
N LEU A 249 6.49 -11.11 15.55
CA LEU A 249 5.33 -11.68 16.25
C LEU A 249 4.98 -13.07 15.71
N ARG A 250 5.15 -13.30 14.40
CA ARG A 250 4.90 -14.61 13.76
C ARG A 250 5.88 -15.69 14.23
N ASP A 251 7.05 -15.30 14.75
CA ASP A 251 7.99 -16.22 15.37
C ASP A 251 7.50 -16.75 16.74
N ILE A 252 6.49 -16.11 17.33
CA ILE A 252 5.87 -16.58 18.59
C ILE A 252 5.01 -17.81 18.27
N PRO A 253 5.19 -18.93 19.01
CA PRO A 253 4.42 -20.13 18.77
C PRO A 253 2.92 -19.86 18.77
N ASN A 254 2.24 -20.35 17.73
CA ASN A 254 0.78 -20.29 17.58
C ASN A 254 0.18 -18.89 17.45
N PHE A 255 1.01 -17.85 17.28
CA PHE A 255 0.55 -16.48 17.17
C PHE A 255 -0.50 -16.31 16.08
N GLU A 256 -0.28 -16.85 14.88
CA GLU A 256 -1.22 -16.76 13.76
C GLU A 256 -2.60 -17.34 14.11
N GLN A 257 -2.63 -18.51 14.74
CA GLN A 257 -3.88 -19.19 15.14
C GLN A 257 -4.61 -18.42 16.23
N PHE A 258 -3.90 -17.94 17.25
CA PHE A 258 -4.51 -17.12 18.31
C PHE A 258 -4.97 -15.76 17.79
N SER A 259 -4.27 -15.15 16.83
CA SER A 259 -4.74 -13.94 16.14
C SER A 259 -6.04 -14.18 15.37
N LYS A 260 -6.14 -15.29 14.62
CA LYS A 260 -7.36 -15.66 13.89
C LYS A 260 -8.53 -15.95 14.84
N LEU A 261 -8.28 -16.70 15.92
CA LEU A 261 -9.28 -16.97 16.95
C LEU A 261 -9.75 -15.68 17.63
N PHE A 262 -8.83 -14.76 17.94
CA PHE A 262 -9.14 -13.47 18.53
C PHE A 262 -10.06 -12.62 17.63
N ILE A 263 -9.74 -12.49 16.34
CA ILE A 263 -10.60 -11.77 15.37
C ILE A 263 -11.98 -12.42 15.27
N ARG A 264 -12.04 -13.75 15.18
CA ARG A 264 -13.31 -14.49 15.15
C ARG A 264 -14.15 -14.23 16.39
N ASP A 265 -13.54 -14.28 17.56
CA ASP A 265 -14.25 -14.06 18.81
C ASP A 265 -14.76 -12.61 18.92
N LEU A 266 -14.00 -11.61 18.45
CA LEU A 266 -14.45 -10.21 18.40
C LEU A 266 -15.68 -10.05 17.48
N ARG A 267 -15.66 -10.64 16.28
CA ARG A 267 -16.79 -10.61 15.33
C ARG A 267 -18.02 -11.34 15.87
N CYS A 268 -17.81 -12.41 16.64
CA CYS A 268 -18.86 -13.25 17.17
C CYS A 268 -19.29 -12.91 18.60
N PHE A 269 -18.76 -11.84 19.22
CA PHE A 269 -18.98 -11.50 20.64
C PHE A 269 -20.45 -11.53 21.06
N GLY A 270 -21.36 -10.96 20.26
CA GLY A 270 -22.79 -10.93 20.56
C GLY A 270 -23.58 -12.18 20.16
N ARG A 271 -22.94 -13.17 19.53
CA ARG A 271 -23.60 -14.36 18.94
C ARG A 271 -23.09 -15.68 19.53
N ASP A 272 -21.86 -15.71 20.03
CA ASP A 272 -21.21 -16.89 20.59
C ASP A 272 -20.85 -16.62 22.07
N PRO A 273 -21.60 -17.21 23.03
CA PRO A 273 -21.34 -17.05 24.45
C PRO A 273 -19.94 -17.53 24.89
N ARG A 274 -19.35 -18.51 24.18
CA ARG A 274 -18.00 -19.00 24.48
C ARG A 274 -16.94 -17.97 24.08
N ALA A 275 -17.12 -17.34 22.92
CA ALA A 275 -16.27 -16.24 22.47
C ALA A 275 -16.36 -15.04 23.43
N GLN A 276 -17.59 -14.66 23.81
CA GLN A 276 -17.84 -13.59 24.76
C GLN A 276 -17.12 -13.83 26.09
N LYS A 277 -17.26 -15.05 26.65
CA LYS A 277 -16.59 -15.43 27.89
C LYS A 277 -15.07 -15.33 27.78
N ARG A 278 -14.47 -15.89 26.72
CA ARG A 278 -13.01 -15.83 26.53
C ARG A 278 -12.48 -14.41 26.42
N LEU A 279 -13.20 -13.53 25.72
CA LEU A 279 -12.83 -12.12 25.59
C LEU A 279 -12.96 -11.40 26.95
N ASN A 280 -14.07 -11.58 27.67
CA ASN A 280 -14.24 -10.95 28.98
C ASN A 280 -13.21 -11.45 30.02
N ASP A 281 -12.82 -12.72 29.94
CA ASP A 281 -11.83 -13.33 30.84
C ASP A 281 -10.42 -12.74 30.67
N THR A 282 -10.14 -11.97 29.60
CA THR A 282 -8.82 -11.34 29.46
C THR A 282 -8.61 -10.17 30.42
N ASN A 283 -9.67 -9.63 31.02
CA ASN A 283 -9.66 -8.46 31.93
C ASN A 283 -8.89 -7.25 31.38
N HIS A 284 -8.95 -7.04 30.06
CA HIS A 284 -8.31 -5.92 29.38
C HIS A 284 -9.37 -5.09 28.66
N SER A 285 -9.25 -3.76 28.69
CA SER A 285 -10.23 -2.83 28.10
C SER A 285 -10.53 -3.08 26.62
N PHE A 286 -9.56 -3.66 25.91
CA PHE A 286 -9.65 -4.01 24.49
C PHE A 286 -9.56 -5.52 24.21
N PHE A 287 -9.84 -6.35 25.22
CA PHE A 287 -9.81 -7.82 25.15
C PHE A 287 -8.46 -8.46 24.78
N LEU A 288 -7.36 -7.70 24.90
CA LEU A 288 -6.00 -8.21 24.69
C LEU A 288 -5.47 -8.83 25.98
N GLY A 289 -5.08 -10.10 25.96
CA GLY A 289 -4.45 -10.70 27.13
C GLY A 289 -4.50 -12.22 27.10
N GLN A 290 -4.26 -12.79 28.27
CA GLN A 290 -4.30 -14.25 28.49
C GLN A 290 -5.60 -14.83 27.94
N LYS A 291 -5.55 -16.08 27.46
CA LYS A 291 -6.46 -16.73 26.48
C LYS A 291 -6.03 -16.56 25.02
N TYR A 292 -5.41 -15.43 24.64
CA TYR A 292 -4.91 -15.22 23.28
C TYR A 292 -3.42 -14.89 23.27
N PHE A 293 -2.99 -13.94 24.10
CA PHE A 293 -1.67 -13.33 24.02
C PHE A 293 -1.03 -13.18 25.41
N ALA A 294 0.24 -13.53 25.53
CA ALA A 294 1.03 -13.22 26.71
C ALA A 294 1.26 -11.70 26.84
N PRO A 295 1.53 -11.16 28.04
CA PRO A 295 1.74 -9.73 28.26
C PRO A 295 2.76 -9.09 27.30
N ASP A 296 3.91 -9.73 27.10
CA ASP A 296 4.94 -9.23 26.17
C ASP A 296 4.46 -9.19 24.72
N THR A 297 3.59 -10.13 24.34
CA THR A 297 2.96 -10.15 23.00
C THR A 297 1.96 -9.02 22.87
N VAL A 298 1.19 -8.73 23.92
CA VAL A 298 0.27 -7.58 23.96
C VAL A 298 1.03 -6.27 23.78
N THR A 299 2.14 -6.06 24.49
CA THR A 299 2.98 -4.86 24.32
C THR A 299 3.47 -4.70 22.88
N LYS A 300 3.89 -5.79 22.23
CA LYS A 300 4.33 -5.78 20.83
C LYS A 300 3.17 -5.51 19.85
N ILE A 301 1.99 -6.08 20.09
CA ILE A 301 0.78 -5.81 19.28
C ILE A 301 0.41 -4.32 19.38
N LEU A 302 0.39 -3.76 20.59
CA LEU A 302 0.07 -2.37 20.84
C LEU A 302 1.06 -1.39 20.18
N ALA A 303 2.31 -1.80 20.01
CA ALA A 303 3.36 -1.03 19.34
C ALA A 303 3.34 -1.18 17.80
N LEU A 304 2.44 -1.99 17.23
CA LEU A 304 2.37 -2.13 15.77
C LEU A 304 2.00 -0.79 15.11
N PRO A 305 2.69 -0.39 14.02
CA PRO A 305 2.40 0.85 13.33
C PRO A 305 1.12 0.74 12.48
N MET A 306 0.31 1.80 12.52
CA MET A 306 -0.94 2.00 11.77
C MET A 306 -0.98 3.43 11.21
N GLY A 307 -0.29 3.64 10.08
CA GLY A 307 -0.06 4.97 9.54
C GLY A 307 1.09 5.67 10.26
N ASP A 308 0.85 6.88 10.75
CA ASP A 308 1.77 7.72 11.53
C ASP A 308 1.71 7.43 13.05
N VAL A 309 0.80 6.57 13.50
CA VAL A 309 0.58 6.24 14.91
C VAL A 309 0.65 4.72 15.15
N THR A 310 0.51 4.30 16.41
CA THR A 310 0.48 2.88 16.81
C THR A 310 -0.96 2.35 17.01
N VAL A 311 -1.10 1.03 17.12
CA VAL A 311 -2.36 0.38 17.54
C VAL A 311 -2.85 0.96 18.87
N LYS A 312 -1.95 1.19 19.83
CA LYS A 312 -2.29 1.81 21.12
C LYS A 312 -2.95 3.17 20.94
N ASP A 313 -2.33 4.05 20.18
CA ASP A 313 -2.84 5.41 19.94
C ASP A 313 -4.22 5.37 19.28
N LYS A 314 -4.46 4.42 18.36
CA LYS A 314 -5.78 4.24 17.72
C LYS A 314 -6.85 3.79 18.71
N LEU A 315 -6.52 2.86 19.61
CA LEU A 315 -7.45 2.41 20.65
C LEU A 315 -7.78 3.52 21.63
N GLU A 316 -6.80 4.35 22.00
CA GLU A 316 -7.00 5.53 22.85
C GLU A 316 -7.86 6.60 22.15
N GLN A 317 -7.60 6.87 20.87
CA GLN A 317 -8.45 7.76 20.06
C GLN A 317 -9.89 7.26 19.94
N LEU A 318 -10.07 5.94 19.76
CA LEU A 318 -11.39 5.31 19.71
C LEU A 318 -12.13 5.49 21.04
N ALA A 319 -11.47 5.21 22.16
CA ALA A 319 -12.02 5.41 23.49
C ALA A 319 -12.40 6.88 23.74
N GLN A 320 -11.52 7.82 23.39
CA GLN A 320 -11.77 9.25 23.56
C GLN A 320 -12.96 9.72 22.71
N ARG A 321 -13.09 9.25 21.47
CA ARG A 321 -14.23 9.59 20.59
C ARG A 321 -15.56 9.14 21.17
N LYS A 322 -15.61 7.96 21.78
CA LYS A 322 -16.82 7.42 22.41
C LYS A 322 -17.22 8.20 23.66
N ILE A 323 -16.24 8.72 24.43
CA ILE A 323 -16.50 9.63 25.56
C ILE A 323 -17.08 10.96 25.06
N THR A 324 -16.56 11.51 23.96
CA THR A 324 -16.97 12.83 23.45
C THR A 324 -18.29 12.82 22.65
N ARG A 325 -18.73 11.67 22.13
CA ARG A 325 -19.99 11.53 21.42
C ARG A 325 -21.00 10.90 22.38
N GLU A 326 -21.85 11.72 23.00
CA GLU A 326 -22.84 11.41 24.05
C GLU A 326 -23.86 10.28 23.75
N GLN A 327 -23.62 9.36 22.82
CA GLN A 327 -24.62 8.38 22.39
C GLN A 327 -24.23 6.89 22.44
N GLN A 328 -22.98 6.45 22.68
CA GLN A 328 -22.70 5.05 23.00
C GLN A 328 -21.42 4.92 23.83
N ASN A 329 -21.55 4.82 25.15
CA ASN A 329 -20.40 4.69 26.08
C ASN A 329 -19.64 3.35 25.96
N GLU A 330 -20.10 2.42 25.14
CA GLU A 330 -19.50 1.10 25.01
C GLU A 330 -18.83 0.91 23.64
N ILE A 331 -17.58 0.45 23.68
CA ILE A 331 -16.83 0.03 22.51
C ILE A 331 -17.36 -1.33 22.06
N CYS A 332 -17.84 -1.42 20.82
CA CYS A 332 -18.36 -2.67 20.28
C CYS A 332 -17.22 -3.54 19.76
N ALA A 333 -17.06 -4.75 20.33
CA ALA A 333 -16.04 -5.72 19.90
C ALA A 333 -16.08 -5.99 18.38
N ALA A 334 -17.27 -6.18 17.80
CA ALA A 334 -17.43 -6.60 16.41
C ALA A 334 -17.26 -5.47 15.38
N HIS A 335 -17.68 -4.24 15.73
CA HIS A 335 -17.72 -3.11 14.78
C HIS A 335 -16.61 -2.10 15.00
N ASP A 336 -16.14 -1.93 16.23
CA ASP A 336 -15.08 -0.96 16.54
C ASP A 336 -13.71 -1.66 16.63
N LEU A 337 -13.60 -2.76 17.39
CA LEU A 337 -12.30 -3.41 17.65
C LEU A 337 -11.86 -4.39 16.56
N SER A 338 -12.74 -5.27 16.08
CA SER A 338 -12.36 -6.27 15.07
C SER A 338 -11.74 -5.66 13.82
N PRO A 339 -12.33 -4.62 13.18
CA PRO A 339 -11.73 -4.05 11.98
C PRO A 339 -10.35 -3.43 12.23
N LEU A 340 -10.13 -2.85 13.41
CA LEU A 340 -8.84 -2.28 13.81
C LEU A 340 -7.78 -3.38 13.94
N PHE A 341 -8.11 -4.47 14.64
CA PHE A 341 -7.17 -5.58 14.81
C PHE A 341 -6.96 -6.41 13.54
N GLU A 342 -7.95 -6.53 12.66
CA GLU A 342 -7.79 -7.09 11.31
C GLU A 342 -6.71 -6.32 10.54
N ALA A 343 -6.81 -4.99 10.50
CA ALA A 343 -5.84 -4.13 9.85
C ALA A 343 -4.45 -4.18 10.51
N ALA A 344 -4.39 -4.21 11.85
CA ALA A 344 -3.14 -4.26 12.60
C ALA A 344 -2.39 -5.59 12.41
N LEU A 345 -3.12 -6.71 12.43
CA LEU A 345 -2.55 -8.06 12.36
C LEU A 345 -2.38 -8.54 10.90
N GLY A 346 -2.88 -7.79 9.92
CA GLY A 346 -2.84 -8.17 8.51
C GLY A 346 -3.70 -9.40 8.22
N LEU A 347 -4.88 -9.48 8.84
CA LEU A 347 -5.84 -10.56 8.68
C LEU A 347 -7.08 -10.05 7.96
N ASP A 348 -7.69 -10.92 7.17
CA ASP A 348 -8.94 -10.67 6.47
C ASP A 348 -10.06 -11.53 7.09
N TRP A 349 -11.17 -10.90 7.47
CA TRP A 349 -12.26 -11.60 8.14
C TRP A 349 -12.88 -12.69 7.27
N ASP A 350 -13.05 -12.47 5.97
CA ASP A 350 -13.67 -13.46 5.10
C ASP A 350 -12.83 -14.74 5.02
N SER A 351 -11.51 -14.59 4.97
CA SER A 351 -10.55 -15.69 5.08
C SER A 351 -10.60 -16.36 6.46
N VAL A 352 -10.55 -15.58 7.55
CA VAL A 352 -10.59 -16.08 8.93
C VAL A 352 -11.87 -16.88 9.19
N LYS A 353 -13.02 -16.39 8.71
CA LYS A 353 -14.33 -17.01 8.87
C LYS A 353 -14.38 -18.40 8.22
N LEU A 354 -13.70 -18.59 7.09
CA LEU A 354 -13.62 -19.89 6.41
C LEU A 354 -12.70 -20.86 7.13
N GLU A 355 -11.60 -20.37 7.70
CA GLU A 355 -10.61 -21.20 8.39
C GLU A 355 -11.03 -21.58 9.83
N MET A 356 -11.67 -20.66 10.55
CA MET A 356 -12.02 -20.80 11.98
C MET A 356 -13.38 -21.47 12.17
N THR A 357 -13.49 -22.70 11.66
CA THR A 357 -14.65 -23.58 11.92
C THR A 357 -14.68 -24.05 13.37
N GLY A 358 -15.83 -24.58 13.83
CA GLY A 358 -15.99 -25.03 15.22
C GLY A 358 -14.92 -26.04 15.66
N ASP A 359 -14.60 -27.00 14.80
CA ASP A 359 -13.59 -28.04 15.09
C ASP A 359 -12.18 -27.45 15.21
N VAL A 360 -11.84 -26.49 14.34
CA VAL A 360 -10.53 -25.81 14.38
C VAL A 360 -10.39 -24.97 15.64
N VAL A 361 -11.46 -24.29 16.07
CA VAL A 361 -11.47 -23.52 17.31
C VAL A 361 -11.21 -24.44 18.51
N GLU A 362 -11.91 -25.57 18.61
CA GLU A 362 -11.72 -26.53 19.70
C GLU A 362 -10.30 -27.13 19.70
N GLN A 363 -9.75 -27.44 18.52
CA GLN A 363 -8.36 -27.89 18.37
C GLN A 363 -7.35 -26.87 18.90
N ILE A 364 -7.50 -25.59 18.55
CA ILE A 364 -6.63 -24.51 19.04
C ILE A 364 -6.73 -24.40 20.57
N LEU A 365 -7.93 -24.43 21.12
CA LEU A 365 -8.17 -24.32 22.57
C LEU A 365 -7.61 -25.50 23.37
N GLN A 366 -7.55 -26.69 22.76
CA GLN A 366 -6.97 -27.89 23.36
C GLN A 366 -5.44 -27.97 23.19
N GLY A 367 -4.82 -27.01 22.52
CA GLY A 367 -3.39 -27.04 22.17
C GLY A 367 -3.03 -28.01 21.05
N ASN A 368 -4.04 -28.63 20.43
CA ASN A 368 -3.91 -29.56 19.30
C ASN A 368 -3.90 -28.78 17.98
N ILE A 369 -2.88 -27.93 17.80
CA ILE A 369 -2.89 -26.97 16.71
C ILE A 369 -2.58 -27.68 15.39
N PRO A 370 -3.47 -27.61 14.38
CA PRO A 370 -3.23 -28.25 13.11
C PRO A 370 -1.97 -27.66 12.49
N LYS A 371 -0.92 -28.50 12.38
CA LYS A 371 0.26 -28.17 11.60
C LYS A 371 -0.21 -28.00 10.16
N LYS A 372 0.03 -26.85 9.54
CA LYS A 372 -0.11 -26.69 8.09
C LYS A 372 0.69 -27.83 7.44
N GLY A 373 -0.01 -28.81 6.89
CA GLY A 373 0.60 -29.77 5.99
C GLY A 373 1.16 -28.98 4.81
N PHE A 374 2.45 -29.10 4.56
CA PHE A 374 3.02 -28.70 3.29
C PHE A 374 2.41 -29.59 2.20
N GLY A 375 1.32 -29.14 1.58
CA GLY A 375 0.97 -29.51 0.20
C GLY A 375 1.45 -28.35 -0.68
N GLY A 376 2.31 -28.51 -1.69
CA GLY A 376 2.47 -29.69 -2.52
C GLY A 376 1.42 -29.70 -3.63
N GLN A 377 1.39 -28.63 -4.45
CA GLN A 377 1.25 -28.67 -5.92
C GLN A 377 1.53 -27.29 -6.52
#